data_AF-A0A3P1S342-F1
#
_entry.id   AF-A0A3P1S342-F1
#
_cell.length_a   1.000
_cell.length_b   1.000
_cell.length_c   1.000
_cell.angle_alpha   90.00
_cell.angle_beta   90.00
_cell.angle_gamma   90.00
#
_symmetry.space_group_name_H-M   'P 1'
#
loop_
_entity.id
_entity.type
_entity.pdbx_description
1 polymer ?
#
loop_
_entity_poly.entity_id
_entity_poly.type
_entity_poly.pdbx_seq_one_letter_code
_entity_poly.pdbx_strand_id
1 'polypeptide(L)' 'MFGKKEKRFKKKSVEGLGFGEIQIVVDTVTGVNYLVVMTGAAPCGITPLLDEYGNVVVDKLD' A
#
# COMPACT_ATOMS: atom_id res chain seq x y z
N MET A 1 29.24 3.70 9.02
CA MET A 1 28.14 2.71 8.98
C MET A 1 26.92 3.39 8.38
N PHE A 2 26.45 2.98 7.21
CA PHE A 2 25.22 3.53 6.64
C PHE A 2 24.03 2.89 7.37
N GLY A 3 23.39 3.64 8.28
CA GLY A 3 22.21 3.17 9.00
C GLY A 3 21.11 2.76 8.02
N LYS A 4 20.47 1.61 8.25
CA LYS A 4 19.28 1.20 7.50
C LYS A 4 18.21 2.29 7.69
N LYS A 5 17.89 3.01 6.61
CA LYS A 5 16.72 3.89 6.61
C LYS A 5 15.46 3.01 6.69
N GLU A 6 14.58 3.32 7.62
CA GLU A 6 13.24 2.73 7.68
C GLU A 6 12.53 2.95 6.34
N LYS A 7 11.84 1.92 5.84
CA LYS A 7 11.06 2.04 4.61
C LYS A 7 9.78 2.82 4.92
N ARG A 8 9.55 3.91 4.18
CA ARG A 8 8.32 4.71 4.25
C ARG A 8 7.06 3.91 3.90
N PHE A 9 7.16 3.06 2.89
CA PHE A 9 6.02 2.25 2.43
C PHE A 9 6.17 0.81 2.92
N LYS A 10 5.14 0.32 3.62
CA LYS A 10 5.11 -1.05 4.17
C LYS A 10 3.94 -1.83 3.56
N LYS A 11 4.20 -3.03 3.03
CA LYS A 11 3.14 -3.92 2.55
C LYS A 11 2.38 -4.51 3.73
N LYS A 12 1.05 -4.48 3.68
CA LYS A 12 0.14 -5.05 4.68
C LYS A 12 -0.53 -6.33 4.19
N SER A 13 -0.88 -6.38 2.91
CA SER A 13 -1.51 -7.55 2.29
C SER A 13 -1.09 -7.69 0.83
N VAL A 14 -1.13 -8.92 0.32
CA VAL A 14 -0.92 -9.26 -1.08
C VAL A 14 -1.95 -10.32 -1.44
N GLU A 15 -2.66 -10.12 -2.54
CA GLU A 15 -3.63 -11.06 -3.09
C GLU A 15 -3.35 -11.31 -4.57
N GLY A 16 -3.16 -12.59 -4.92
CA GLY A 16 -2.91 -13.00 -6.30
C GLY A 16 -4.20 -13.12 -7.10
N LEU A 17 -4.21 -12.56 -8.30
CA LEU A 17 -5.33 -12.57 -9.26
C LEU A 17 -5.01 -13.42 -10.52
N GLY A 18 -4.11 -14.39 -10.39
CA GLY A 18 -3.64 -15.25 -11.48
C GLY A 18 -2.60 -14.55 -12.37
N PHE A 19 -3.03 -13.62 -13.23
CA PHE A 19 -2.13 -12.88 -14.14
C PHE A 19 -1.58 -11.56 -13.58
N GLY A 20 -1.95 -11.24 -12.34
CA GLY A 20 -1.48 -10.06 -11.61
C GLY A 20 -1.67 -10.26 -10.11
N GLU A 21 -1.37 -9.23 -9.33
CA GLU A 21 -1.64 -9.20 -7.90
C GLU A 21 -2.08 -7.79 -7.48
N ILE A 22 -2.82 -7.72 -6.39
CA ILE A 22 -3.08 -6.48 -5.68
C ILE A 22 -2.32 -6.49 -4.36
N GLN A 23 -1.77 -5.34 -3.99
CA GLN A 23 -1.09 -5.15 -2.71
C GLN A 23 -1.75 -4.02 -1.94
N ILE A 24 -1.90 -4.20 -0.63
CA ILE A 24 -2.19 -3.08 0.27
C ILE A 24 -0.88 -2.58 0.84
N VAL A 25 -0.61 -1.28 0.67
CA VAL A 25 0.60 -0.62 1.15
C VAL A 25 0.21 0.57 2.01
N VAL A 26 0.82 0.71 3.18
CA VAL A 26 0.67 1.88 4.05
C VAL A 26 1.84 2.84 3.89
N ASP A 27 1.55 4.14 3.77
CA ASP A 27 2.53 5.21 3.93
C ASP A 27 2.70 5.51 5.42
N THR A 28 3.83 5.14 6.01
CA THR A 28 4.08 5.32 7.45
C THR A 28 4.30 6.76 7.88
N VAL A 29 4.27 7.74 6.96
CA VAL A 29 4.31 9.17 7.29
C VAL A 29 2.90 9.75 7.43
N THR A 30 1.94 9.27 6.65
CA THR A 30 0.57 9.81 6.60
C THR A 30 -0.49 8.87 7.16
N GLY A 31 -0.15 7.59 7.31
CA GLY A 31 -1.09 6.52 7.68
C GLY A 31 -1.94 6.03 6.51
N VAL A 32 -1.93 6.68 5.34
CA VAL A 32 -2.81 6.35 4.21
C VAL A 32 -2.51 4.94 3.67
N ASN A 33 -3.56 4.15 3.48
CA ASN A 33 -3.51 2.85 2.84
C ASN A 33 -3.83 2.97 1.34
N TYR A 34 -3.04 2.31 0.51
CA TYR A 34 -3.19 2.28 -0.95
C TYR A 34 -3.41 0.86 -1.45
N LEU A 35 -4.32 0.72 -2.41
CA LEU A 35 -4.40 -0.44 -3.30
C LEU A 35 -3.41 -0.21 -4.45
N VAL A 36 -2.45 -1.13 -4.60
CA VAL A 36 -1.49 -1.12 -5.70
C VAL A 36 -1.79 -2.31 -6.59
N VAL A 37 -2.08 -2.05 -7.86
CA VAL A 37 -2.30 -3.10 -8.87
C VAL A 37 -0.97 -3.41 -9.54
N MET A 38 -0.62 -4.68 -9.58
CA MET A 38 0.60 -5.18 -10.20
C MET A 38 0.26 -6.12 -11.36
N THR A 39 0.93 -5.96 -12.50
CA THR A 39 0.93 -6.94 -13.59
C THR A 39 2.32 -7.56 -13.65
N GLY A 40 2.44 -8.81 -13.22
CA GLY A 40 3.75 -9.41 -12.94
C GLY A 40 4.52 -8.60 -11.89
N ALA A 41 5.75 -8.18 -12.21
CA ALA A 41 6.59 -7.38 -11.32
C ALA A 41 6.41 -5.85 -11.49
N ALA A 42 5.54 -5.40 -12.40
CA ALA A 42 5.38 -3.98 -12.71
C ALA A 42 4.13 -3.40 -12.02
N PRO A 43 4.24 -2.27 -11.28
CA PRO A 43 3.09 -1.54 -10.80
C PRO A 43 2.35 -0.88 -11.96
N CYS A 44 1.03 -1.03 -11.99
CA CYS A 44 0.18 -0.52 -13.06
C CYS A 44 -0.78 0.59 -12.58
N GLY A 45 -1.03 0.67 -11.27
CA GLY A 45 -1.90 1.69 -10.70
C GLY A 45 -1.81 1.75 -9.18
N ILE A 46 -2.14 2.91 -8.63
CA ILE A 46 -2.20 3.16 -7.20
C ILE A 46 -3.45 4.01 -6.89
N THR A 47 -4.24 3.55 -5.91
CA THR A 47 -5.48 4.23 -5.49
C THR A 47 -5.58 4.22 -3.96
N PRO A 48 -5.90 5.35 -3.29
CA PRO A 48 -6.20 5.32 -1.86
C PRO A 48 -7.40 4.41 -1.58
N LEU A 49 -7.32 3.61 -0.53
CA LEU A 49 -8.49 2.87 -0.05
C LEU A 49 -9.49 3.84 0.57
N LEU A 50 -10.77 3.60 0.29
CA LEU A 50 -11.88 4.37 0.82
C LEU A 50 -12.72 3.50 1.77
N ASP A 51 -13.27 4.11 2.81
CA ASP A 51 -14.29 3.51 3.65
C ASP A 51 -15.70 3.62 3.01
N GLU A 52 -16.71 3.12 3.71
CA GLU A 52 -18.11 3.13 3.25
C GLU A 52 -18.70 4.55 3.08
N TYR A 53 -18.07 5.57 3.65
CA TYR A 53 -18.47 6.98 3.54
C TYR A 53 -17.65 7.74 2.50
N GLY A 54 -16.68 7.09 1.84
CA GLY A 54 -15.78 7.70 0.88
C GLY A 54 -14.60 8.43 1.52
N ASN A 55 -14.34 8.27 2.81
CA ASN A 55 -13.13 8.81 3.44
C ASN A 55 -11.94 7.91 3.17
N VAL A 56 -10.74 8.49 3.15
CA VAL A 56 -9.49 7.73 3.00
C VAL A 56 -9.23 6.88 4.24
N VAL A 57 -8.93 5.59 4.02
CA VAL A 57 -8.55 4.65 5.10
C VAL A 57 -7.13 4.94 5.56
N VAL A 58 -6.99 5.33 6.83
CA VAL A 58 -5.71 5.64 7.48
C VAL A 58 -5.46 4.73 8.68
N ASP A 59 -4.22 4.27 8.82
CA ASP A 59 -3.73 3.64 10.06
C ASP A 59 -3.33 4.73 11.04
N LYS A 60 -3.63 4.54 12.34
CA LYS A 60 -2.99 5.33 13.38
C LYS A 60 -1.49 5.02 13.38
N LEU A 61 -0.70 6.07 13.29
CA LEU A 61 0.74 6.01 13.50
C LEU A 61 0.98 6.22 15.00
N ASP A 62 1.69 5.29 15.63
CA ASP A 62 2.14 5.39 17.04
C ASP A 62 3.38 6.28 17.18
#